data_AF-A0A165EYF4-F1
#
_entry.id   AF-A0A165EYF4-F1
#
_cell.length_a   1.000
_cell.length_b   1.000
_cell.length_c   1.000
_cell.angle_alpha   90.00
_cell.angle_beta   90.00
_cell.angle_gamma   90.00
#
_symmetry.space_group_name_H-M   'P 1'
#
loop_
_entity.id
_entity.type
_entity.pdbx_description
1 polymer ?
#
loop_
_entity_poly.entity_id
_entity_poly.type
_entity_poly.pdbx_seq_one_letter_code
_entity_poly.pdbx_strand_id
1 'polypeptide(L)'
;MRRAASLRSHTRSATTSSTVTTPVDELGVVREESGDEGVRKELLAAQRDNDKLRDQILALQTMLAQRPSLEQVQELKKEYSNLDLILQGTQRENERCMAELERAKQREKVLEGHLTKLVGENWQTMVGIAVTSAASAQASRASLGGSPSRKGTQEAPIVANSPDSPVPTVELTREAKMAQLEQIRMLVLGMDQRLQTREEALNNALTRAESQSAHFDALVKELDVGSS
;
A
#
# COMPACT_ATOMS: atom_id res chain seq x y z
N MET A 1 10.22 10.14 -28.12
CA MET A 1 11.05 10.07 -29.35
C MET A 1 12.38 10.76 -29.11
N ARG A 2 13.48 10.00 -28.96
CA ARG A 2 14.86 10.51 -29.13
C ARG A 2 15.68 9.43 -29.82
N ARG A 3 16.29 9.82 -30.95
CA ARG A 3 17.00 8.97 -31.91
C ARG A 3 18.35 8.53 -31.33
N ALA A 4 18.69 7.26 -31.45
CA ALA A 4 20.02 6.74 -31.14
C ALA A 4 20.95 6.99 -32.35
N ALA A 5 22.11 7.59 -32.10
CA ALA A 5 23.16 7.76 -33.10
C ALA A 5 23.97 6.47 -33.21
N SER A 6 24.01 5.89 -34.42
CA SER A 6 24.85 4.75 -34.77
C SER A 6 26.25 5.27 -35.13
N LEU A 7 27.24 4.99 -34.29
CA LEU A 7 28.65 5.13 -34.66
C LEU A 7 29.12 3.79 -35.24
N ARG A 8 29.04 3.68 -36.57
CA ARG A 8 29.76 2.67 -37.35
C ARG A 8 31.26 2.97 -37.27
N SER A 9 32.00 2.19 -36.49
CA SER A 9 33.45 2.07 -36.66
C SER A 9 33.73 0.96 -37.66
N HIS A 10 34.09 1.32 -38.89
CA HIS A 10 34.72 0.42 -39.85
C HIS A 10 36.24 0.50 -39.63
N THR A 11 36.81 -0.41 -38.84
CA THR A 11 38.25 -0.69 -38.93
C THR A 11 38.46 -1.66 -40.08
N ARG A 12 38.60 -1.06 -41.26
CA ARG A 12 39.13 -1.62 -42.49
C ARG A 12 40.52 -2.22 -42.20
N SER A 13 40.61 -3.54 -42.01
CA SER A 13 41.89 -4.25 -42.06
C SER A 13 42.52 -4.01 -43.43
N ALA A 14 43.62 -3.27 -43.42
CA ALA A 14 44.45 -3.07 -44.59
C ALA A 14 45.16 -4.40 -44.90
N THR A 15 44.67 -5.11 -45.91
CA THR A 15 45.46 -6.08 -46.65
C THR A 15 46.49 -5.30 -47.48
N THR A 16 47.66 -5.03 -46.90
CA THR A 16 48.86 -4.72 -47.68
C THR A 16 49.47 -6.02 -48.16
N SER A 17 48.99 -6.45 -49.31
CA SER A 17 49.74 -7.29 -50.25
C SER A 17 50.99 -6.54 -50.71
N SER A 18 52.00 -7.28 -51.14
CA SER A 18 53.29 -6.85 -51.69
C SER A 18 54.40 -6.57 -50.68
N THR A 19 55.26 -7.56 -50.43
CA THR A 19 56.61 -7.65 -51.03
C THR A 19 57.37 -8.79 -50.32
N VAL A 20 57.26 -10.01 -50.85
CA VAL A 20 58.15 -11.12 -50.47
C VAL A 20 58.77 -11.62 -51.76
N THR A 21 59.97 -11.13 -52.05
CA THR A 21 60.84 -11.68 -53.08
C THR A 21 61.54 -12.91 -52.50
N THR A 22 61.06 -14.11 -52.82
CA THR A 22 61.81 -15.36 -52.62
C THR A 22 62.57 -15.70 -53.90
N PRO A 23 63.91 -15.82 -53.89
CA PRO A 23 64.62 -16.46 -54.99
C PRO A 23 64.20 -17.94 -55.05
N VAL A 24 63.90 -18.39 -56.26
CA VAL A 24 63.61 -19.78 -56.62
C VAL A 24 64.90 -20.57 -56.45
N ASP A 25 64.92 -21.54 -55.54
CA ASP A 25 65.96 -22.57 -55.45
C ASP A 25 65.29 -23.94 -55.65
N GLU A 26 65.86 -24.71 -56.58
CA GLU A 26 65.38 -26.00 -57.04
C GLU A 26 65.81 -27.10 -56.05
N LEU A 27 64.93 -28.09 -55.82
CA LEU A 27 65.11 -29.30 -55.03
C LEU A 27 65.28 -29.14 -53.50
N GLY A 28 64.21 -29.51 -52.80
CA GLY A 28 64.34 -30.34 -51.60
C GLY A 28 63.89 -29.67 -50.30
N VAL A 29 62.89 -30.30 -49.69
CA VAL A 29 62.35 -30.04 -48.35
C VAL A 29 61.27 -28.96 -48.29
N VAL A 30 60.04 -29.46 -48.43
CA VAL A 30 58.76 -28.86 -48.00
C VAL A 30 58.95 -28.11 -46.67
N ARG A 31 59.03 -26.79 -46.73
CA ARG A 31 58.91 -25.89 -45.56
C ARG A 31 57.51 -25.26 -45.55
N GLU A 32 56.47 -26.09 -45.66
CA GLU A 32 55.07 -25.63 -45.59
C GLU A 32 54.55 -25.55 -44.13
N GLU A 33 55.25 -26.14 -43.16
CA GLU A 33 54.71 -26.29 -41.79
C GLU A 33 54.72 -24.99 -40.95
N SER A 34 55.49 -23.96 -41.32
CA SER A 34 55.65 -22.77 -40.47
C SER A 34 54.55 -21.71 -40.66
N GLY A 35 53.86 -21.70 -41.80
CA GLY A 35 52.73 -20.80 -42.05
C GLY A 35 51.42 -21.33 -41.45
N ASP A 36 51.22 -22.64 -41.58
CA ASP A 36 49.97 -23.30 -41.17
C ASP A 36 49.77 -23.32 -39.65
N GLU A 37 50.84 -23.47 -38.87
CA GLU A 37 50.77 -23.43 -37.41
C GLU A 37 50.40 -22.03 -36.87
N GLY A 38 50.84 -20.96 -37.56
CA GLY A 38 50.44 -19.58 -37.25
C GLY A 38 48.95 -19.35 -37.49
N VAL A 39 48.45 -19.79 -38.65
CA VAL A 39 47.04 -19.72 -39.01
C VAL A 39 46.17 -20.54 -38.06
N ARG A 40 46.64 -21.72 -37.62
CA ARG A 40 45.92 -22.56 -36.65
C ARG A 40 45.82 -21.89 -35.28
N LYS A 41 46.88 -21.24 -34.80
CA LYS A 41 46.86 -20.47 -33.55
C LYS A 41 45.94 -19.26 -33.64
N GLU A 42 45.98 -18.54 -34.76
CA GLU A 42 45.09 -17.40 -35.01
C GLU A 42 43.62 -17.84 -35.09
N LEU A 43 43.33 -18.96 -35.75
CA LEU A 43 41.99 -19.54 -35.81
C LEU A 43 41.47 -19.93 -34.42
N LEU A 44 42.31 -20.56 -33.59
CA LEU A 44 41.96 -20.90 -32.21
C LEU A 44 41.80 -19.68 -31.31
N ALA A 45 42.57 -18.61 -31.54
CA ALA A 45 42.39 -17.35 -30.83
C ALA A 45 41.07 -16.69 -31.23
N ALA A 46 40.78 -16.59 -32.53
CA ALA A 46 39.54 -16.07 -33.07
C ALA A 46 38.32 -16.88 -32.59
N GLN A 47 38.44 -18.20 -32.50
CA GLN A 47 37.37 -19.06 -32.00
C GLN A 47 37.08 -18.82 -30.51
N ARG A 48 38.12 -18.72 -29.67
CA ARG A 48 37.96 -18.34 -28.25
C ARG A 48 37.33 -16.97 -28.09
N ASP A 49 37.72 -16.00 -28.90
CA ASP A 49 37.14 -14.67 -28.86
C ASP A 49 35.69 -14.67 -29.36
N ASN A 50 35.36 -15.51 -30.35
CA ASN A 50 33.99 -15.69 -30.79
C ASN A 50 33.10 -16.29 -29.67
N ASP A 51 33.61 -17.27 -28.93
CA ASP A 51 32.90 -17.88 -27.81
C ASP A 51 32.69 -16.85 -26.68
N LYS A 52 33.72 -16.06 -26.34
CA LYS A 52 33.56 -14.94 -25.38
C LYS A 52 32.49 -13.94 -25.83
N LEU A 53 32.46 -13.59 -27.12
CA LEU A 53 31.46 -12.68 -27.67
C LEU A 53 30.06 -13.29 -27.62
N ARG A 54 29.92 -14.58 -27.90
CA ARG A 54 28.63 -15.29 -27.75
C ARG A 54 28.16 -15.30 -26.30
N ASP A 55 29.05 -15.57 -25.35
CA ASP A 55 28.73 -15.54 -23.92
C ASP A 55 28.29 -14.13 -23.49
N GLN A 56 28.99 -13.10 -23.96
CA GLN A 56 28.59 -11.70 -23.70
C GLN A 56 27.23 -11.36 -24.31
N ILE A 57 26.95 -11.82 -25.54
CA ILE A 57 25.65 -11.62 -26.19
C ILE A 57 24.54 -12.28 -25.37
N LEU A 58 24.74 -13.53 -24.93
CA LEU A 58 23.78 -14.26 -24.11
C LEU A 58 23.55 -13.58 -22.76
N ALA A 59 24.62 -13.11 -22.11
CA ALA A 59 24.53 -12.35 -20.87
C ALA A 59 23.71 -11.05 -21.05
N LEU A 60 23.99 -10.29 -22.11
CA LEU A 60 23.26 -9.06 -22.43
C LEU A 60 21.79 -9.32 -22.77
N GLN A 61 21.49 -10.39 -23.52
CA GLN A 61 20.12 -10.81 -23.82
C GLN A 61 19.36 -11.18 -22.54
N THR A 62 20.00 -11.90 -21.62
CA THR A 62 19.42 -12.24 -20.32
C THR A 62 19.13 -10.97 -19.50
N MET A 63 20.07 -10.02 -19.46
CA MET A 63 19.86 -8.74 -18.78
C MET A 63 18.75 -7.90 -19.41
N LEU A 64 18.61 -7.93 -20.74
CA LEU A 64 17.54 -7.24 -21.45
C LEU A 64 16.17 -7.87 -21.16
N ALA A 65 16.09 -9.20 -21.12
CA ALA A 65 14.86 -9.94 -20.82
C ALA A 65 14.36 -9.69 -19.38
N GLN A 66 15.26 -9.40 -18.44
CA GLN A 66 14.91 -9.07 -17.05
C GLN A 66 14.43 -7.62 -16.87
N ARG A 67 14.55 -6.75 -17.88
CA ARG A 67 14.11 -5.37 -17.72
C ARG A 67 12.58 -5.30 -17.71
N PRO A 68 11.97 -4.66 -16.68
CA PRO A 68 10.54 -4.41 -16.71
C PRO A 68 10.18 -3.54 -17.92
N SER A 69 8.98 -3.75 -18.45
CA SER A 69 8.52 -2.99 -19.60
C SER A 69 8.36 -1.51 -19.22
N LEU A 70 8.48 -0.63 -20.21
CA LEU A 70 8.28 0.81 -19.98
C LEU A 70 6.87 1.09 -19.41
N GLU A 71 5.88 0.31 -19.82
CA GLU A 71 4.51 0.39 -19.34
C GLU A 71 4.41 0.05 -17.86
N GLN A 72 5.04 -1.04 -17.41
CA GLN A 72 5.11 -1.41 -15.98
C GLN A 72 5.77 -0.31 -15.15
N VAL A 73 6.86 0.29 -15.65
CA VAL A 73 7.52 1.41 -14.96
C VAL A 73 6.62 2.65 -14.89
N GLN A 74 5.83 2.92 -15.93
CA GLN A 74 4.89 4.04 -15.94
C GLN A 74 3.71 3.80 -15.00
N GLU A 75 3.19 2.58 -14.96
CA GLU A 75 2.11 2.18 -14.06
C GLU A 75 2.56 2.29 -12.60
N LEU A 76 3.74 1.74 -12.25
CA LEU A 76 4.32 1.89 -10.92
C LEU A 76 4.50 3.35 -10.50
N LYS A 77 4.89 4.23 -11.44
CA LYS A 77 4.99 5.67 -11.15
C LYS A 77 3.63 6.32 -10.88
N LYS A 78 2.59 5.92 -11.62
CA LYS A 78 1.22 6.40 -11.39
C LYS A 78 0.69 5.91 -10.05
N GLU A 79 0.89 4.63 -9.73
CA GLU A 79 0.52 4.04 -8.44
C GLU A 79 1.22 4.74 -7.28
N TYR A 80 2.54 4.96 -7.39
CA TYR A 80 3.30 5.69 -6.38
C TYR A 80 2.75 7.11 -6.18
N SER A 81 2.48 7.85 -7.26
CA SER A 81 1.87 9.17 -7.18
C SER A 81 0.47 9.15 -6.56
N ASN A 82 -0.31 8.10 -6.81
CA ASN A 82 -1.64 7.93 -6.23
C ASN A 82 -1.56 7.62 -4.73
N LEU A 83 -0.65 6.73 -4.34
CA LEU A 83 -0.40 6.40 -2.93
C LEU A 83 0.08 7.62 -2.14
N ASP A 84 0.95 8.44 -2.72
CA ASP A 84 1.40 9.68 -2.09
C ASP A 84 0.23 10.66 -1.87
N LEU A 85 -0.67 10.79 -2.85
CA LEU A 85 -1.87 11.63 -2.70
C LEU A 85 -2.78 11.13 -1.56
N ILE A 86 -2.99 9.82 -1.47
CA ILE A 86 -3.79 9.18 -0.41
C ILE A 86 -3.11 9.38 0.96
N LEU A 87 -1.79 9.21 1.03
CA LEU A 87 -1.02 9.41 2.25
C LEU A 87 -1.17 10.85 2.76
N GLN A 88 -0.98 11.83 1.87
CA GLN A 88 -1.16 13.25 2.21
C GLN A 88 -2.60 13.55 2.66
N GLY A 89 -3.61 12.98 1.99
CA GLY A 89 -5.01 13.11 2.40
C GLY A 89 -5.26 12.56 3.80
N THR A 90 -4.71 11.38 4.10
CA THR A 90 -4.83 10.72 5.40
C THR A 90 -4.13 11.49 6.51
N GLN A 91 -2.95 12.06 6.24
CA GLN A 91 -2.22 12.88 7.20
C GLN A 91 -2.99 14.15 7.55
N ARG A 92 -3.52 14.88 6.54
CA ARG A 92 -4.34 16.07 6.78
C ARG A 92 -5.58 15.75 7.62
N GLU A 93 -6.24 14.63 7.34
CA GLU A 93 -7.43 14.23 8.10
C GLU A 93 -7.08 13.81 9.53
N ASN A 94 -5.96 13.11 9.74
CA ASN A 94 -5.46 12.81 11.09
C ASN A 94 -5.15 14.08 11.89
N GLU A 95 -4.51 15.08 11.27
CA GLU A 95 -4.25 16.37 11.90
C GLU A 95 -5.55 17.09 12.29
N ARG A 96 -6.54 17.11 11.39
CA ARG A 96 -7.88 17.66 11.68
C ARG A 96 -8.52 16.96 12.86
N CYS A 97 -8.55 15.62 12.85
CA CYS A 97 -9.13 14.81 13.92
C CYS A 97 -8.44 15.06 15.28
N MET A 98 -7.11 15.14 15.29
CA MET A 98 -6.35 15.47 16.50
C MET A 98 -6.69 16.87 17.02
N ALA A 99 -6.83 17.87 16.14
CA ALA A 99 -7.23 19.22 16.53
C ALA A 99 -8.67 19.27 17.09
N GLU A 100 -9.59 18.48 16.53
CA GLU A 100 -10.96 18.35 17.03
C GLU A 100 -11.03 17.68 18.39
N LEU A 101 -10.24 16.62 18.59
CA LEU A 101 -10.12 15.92 19.86
C LEU A 101 -9.57 16.83 20.95
N GLU A 102 -8.53 17.63 20.66
CA GLU A 102 -8.00 18.62 21.62
C GLU A 102 -9.02 19.72 21.93
N ARG A 103 -9.80 20.18 20.94
CA ARG A 103 -10.91 21.11 21.17
C ARG A 103 -11.98 20.50 22.07
N ALA A 104 -12.32 19.23 21.87
CA ALA A 104 -13.29 18.52 22.71
C ALA A 104 -12.80 18.38 24.15
N LYS A 105 -11.54 17.97 24.37
CA LYS A 105 -10.91 17.93 25.70
C LYS A 105 -10.93 19.28 26.41
N GLN A 106 -10.64 20.36 25.67
CA GLN A 106 -10.65 21.70 26.27
C GLN A 106 -12.08 22.10 26.70
N ARG A 107 -13.10 21.76 25.90
CA ARG A 107 -14.51 22.00 26.30
C ARG A 107 -14.89 21.16 27.52
N GLU A 108 -14.52 19.88 27.54
CA GLU A 108 -14.74 18.98 28.67
C GLU A 108 -14.14 19.56 29.94
N LYS A 109 -12.86 19.94 29.90
CA LYS A 109 -12.16 20.59 31.03
C LYS A 109 -12.88 21.85 31.54
N VAL A 110 -13.43 22.67 30.64
CA VAL A 110 -14.22 23.86 31.03
C VAL A 110 -15.51 23.44 31.74
N LEU A 111 -16.24 22.47 31.21
CA LEU A 111 -17.47 21.95 31.81
C LEU A 111 -17.21 21.31 33.18
N GLU A 112 -16.16 20.52 33.32
CA GLU A 112 -15.69 19.96 34.60
C GLU A 112 -15.39 21.07 35.62
N GLY A 113 -14.74 22.16 35.17
CA GLY A 113 -14.51 23.34 36.00
C GLY A 113 -15.79 24.03 36.46
N HIS A 114 -16.81 24.12 35.60
CA HIS A 114 -18.13 24.65 35.98
C HIS A 114 -18.88 23.75 36.95
N LEU A 115 -18.85 22.43 36.74
CA LEU A 115 -19.45 21.46 37.65
C LEU A 115 -18.80 21.53 39.04
N THR A 116 -17.46 21.63 39.08
CA THR A 116 -16.71 21.81 40.32
C THR A 116 -17.11 23.10 41.04
N LYS A 117 -17.32 24.22 40.33
CA LYS A 117 -17.77 25.48 40.92
C LYS A 117 -19.20 25.44 41.47
N LEU A 118 -20.11 24.72 40.81
CA LEU A 118 -21.53 24.70 41.19
C LEU A 118 -21.85 23.65 42.26
N VAL A 119 -21.25 22.47 42.17
CA VAL A 119 -21.58 21.30 42.99
C VAL A 119 -20.44 20.94 43.96
N GLY A 120 -19.26 21.54 43.81
CA GLY A 120 -18.06 21.20 44.56
C GLY A 120 -17.28 20.04 43.93
N GLU A 121 -16.17 19.65 44.55
CA GLU A 121 -15.24 18.62 44.05
C GLU A 121 -15.89 17.23 43.91
N ASN A 122 -17.01 16.98 44.59
CA ASN A 122 -17.72 15.70 44.59
C ASN A 122 -18.71 15.54 43.43
N TRP A 123 -18.68 16.41 42.43
CA TRP A 123 -19.64 16.38 41.32
C TRP A 123 -19.60 15.04 40.54
N GLN A 124 -18.44 14.39 40.42
CA GLN A 124 -18.31 13.09 39.77
C GLN A 124 -19.13 12.00 40.48
N THR A 125 -19.05 11.98 41.81
CA THR A 125 -19.81 11.06 42.68
C THR A 125 -21.31 11.36 42.61
N MET A 126 -21.69 12.64 42.55
CA MET A 126 -23.09 13.06 42.49
C MET A 126 -23.77 12.74 41.16
N VAL A 127 -23.02 12.85 40.05
CA VAL A 127 -23.51 12.49 38.70
C VAL A 127 -23.38 10.98 38.43
N GLY A 128 -22.74 10.22 39.34
CA GLY A 128 -22.56 8.77 39.19
C GLY A 128 -21.57 8.41 38.07
N ILE A 129 -20.69 9.34 37.70
CA ILE A 129 -19.60 9.06 36.75
C ILE A 129 -18.53 8.34 37.56
N ALA A 130 -18.57 7.01 37.54
CA ALA A 130 -17.46 6.22 38.03
C ALA A 130 -16.21 6.72 37.31
N VAL A 131 -15.16 7.07 38.07
CA VAL A 131 -13.84 7.39 37.54
C VAL A 131 -13.32 6.12 36.86
N THR A 132 -13.74 5.88 35.62
CA THR A 132 -13.18 4.84 34.78
C THR A 132 -11.80 5.33 34.43
N SER A 133 -10.83 4.94 35.26
CA SER A 133 -9.40 5.13 35.04
C SER A 133 -9.10 4.97 33.55
N ALA A 134 -8.48 6.00 32.97
CA ALA A 134 -8.26 6.17 31.54
C ALA A 134 -7.49 5.01 30.86
N ALA A 135 -7.01 4.03 31.63
CA ALA A 135 -6.47 2.77 31.12
C ALA A 135 -7.51 1.83 30.49
N SER A 136 -8.81 1.97 30.78
CA SER A 136 -9.85 1.09 30.20
C SER A 136 -10.59 1.66 28.98
N ALA A 137 -10.50 2.97 28.74
CA ALA A 137 -11.17 3.61 27.59
C ALA A 137 -10.49 3.31 26.24
N GLN A 138 -9.22 2.87 26.24
CA GLN A 138 -8.57 2.32 25.05
C GLN A 138 -8.92 0.84 24.79
N ALA A 139 -9.46 0.12 25.77
CA ALA A 139 -9.84 -1.29 25.63
C ALA A 139 -11.25 -1.48 25.03
N SER A 140 -12.11 -0.46 25.05
CA SER A 140 -13.48 -0.55 24.50
C SER A 140 -13.56 -0.39 22.98
N ARG A 141 -12.42 -0.15 22.30
CA ARG A 141 -12.32 -0.19 20.82
C ARG A 141 -11.49 -1.38 20.30
N ALA A 142 -11.01 -2.24 21.20
CA ALA A 142 -10.22 -3.42 20.88
C ALA A 142 -10.77 -4.66 21.60
N SER A 143 -12.05 -4.99 21.42
CA SER A 143 -12.55 -6.35 21.66
C SER A 143 -13.87 -6.61 20.93
N LEU A 144 -13.78 -7.25 19.77
CA LEU A 144 -14.83 -8.14 19.25
C LEU A 144 -14.35 -9.60 19.36
N GLY A 145 -13.73 -9.93 20.50
CA GLY A 145 -13.25 -11.27 20.82
C GLY A 145 -13.62 -11.62 22.25
N GLY A 146 -14.92 -11.78 22.51
CA GLY A 146 -15.47 -12.05 23.83
C GLY A 146 -16.53 -13.15 23.78
N SER A 147 -16.05 -14.38 23.96
CA SER A 147 -16.82 -15.60 24.16
C SER A 147 -17.86 -15.47 25.29
N PRO A 148 -19.09 -16.02 25.16
CA PRO A 148 -19.98 -16.19 26.30
C PRO A 148 -19.72 -17.54 26.98
N SER A 149 -19.37 -17.46 28.26
CA SER A 149 -19.30 -18.59 29.18
C SER A 149 -20.71 -19.03 29.64
N ARG A 150 -20.86 -20.36 29.81
CA ARG A 150 -21.77 -21.12 30.70
C ARG A 150 -23.08 -21.70 30.16
N LYS A 151 -23.04 -23.03 29.95
CA LYS A 151 -23.65 -24.10 30.79
C LYS A 151 -22.92 -25.39 30.41
N GLY A 152 -22.11 -26.03 31.26
CA GLY A 152 -22.53 -26.80 32.42
C GLY A 152 -22.77 -28.25 32.00
N THR A 153 -21.81 -29.16 32.24
CA THR A 153 -21.94 -30.57 32.70
C THR A 153 -20.60 -31.32 32.57
N GLN A 154 -20.05 -31.66 33.74
CA GLN A 154 -19.28 -32.84 34.17
C GLN A 154 -18.10 -33.45 33.38
N GLU A 155 -17.08 -33.74 34.20
CA GLU A 155 -16.20 -34.92 34.23
C GLU A 155 -15.03 -35.02 33.24
N ALA A 156 -13.83 -34.81 33.79
CA ALA A 156 -12.62 -35.47 33.33
C ALA A 156 -12.70 -36.97 33.67
N PRO A 157 -12.09 -37.85 32.85
CA PRO A 157 -10.82 -38.41 33.29
C PRO A 157 -9.76 -38.55 32.18
N ILE A 158 -8.57 -38.85 32.67
CA ILE A 158 -7.24 -38.98 32.07
C ILE A 158 -7.18 -40.16 31.07
N VAL A 159 -6.28 -40.11 30.06
CA VAL A 159 -5.31 -41.15 29.61
C VAL A 159 -5.10 -41.22 28.07
N ALA A 160 -3.81 -41.11 27.69
CA ALA A 160 -3.05 -41.73 26.58
C ALA A 160 -3.24 -41.37 25.09
N ASN A 161 -2.10 -40.98 24.49
CA ASN A 161 -1.47 -41.46 23.25
C ASN A 161 -2.34 -41.86 22.04
N SER A 162 -2.23 -41.09 20.94
CA SER A 162 -1.45 -41.42 19.73
C SER A 162 -2.02 -40.75 18.46
N PRO A 163 -1.19 -40.52 17.43
CA PRO A 163 -1.54 -39.76 16.23
C PRO A 163 -2.00 -40.67 15.08
N ASP A 164 -3.11 -40.35 14.39
CA ASP A 164 -3.29 -40.66 12.97
C ASP A 164 -4.46 -39.87 12.33
N SER A 165 -4.28 -39.45 11.08
CA SER A 165 -5.22 -38.66 10.25
C SER A 165 -6.40 -39.53 9.73
N PRO A 166 -7.53 -39.00 9.17
CA PRO A 166 -7.56 -38.07 8.01
C PRO A 166 -8.78 -37.08 7.82
N VAL A 167 -8.55 -35.90 7.17
CA VAL A 167 -9.51 -35.10 6.31
C VAL A 167 -10.72 -34.38 7.01
N PRO A 168 -11.38 -33.27 6.56
CA PRO A 168 -11.10 -32.10 5.70
C PRO A 168 -11.40 -30.74 6.42
N THR A 169 -10.42 -30.06 7.05
CA THR A 169 -10.75 -28.87 7.89
C THR A 169 -10.66 -27.52 7.15
N VAL A 170 -10.08 -27.47 5.95
CA VAL A 170 -9.75 -26.19 5.29
C VAL A 170 -10.97 -25.51 4.64
N GLU A 171 -11.91 -26.26 4.07
CA GLU A 171 -13.07 -25.66 3.36
C GLU A 171 -14.10 -25.04 4.30
N LEU A 172 -14.39 -25.69 5.45
CA LEU A 172 -15.25 -25.15 6.50
C LEU A 172 -14.74 -23.79 7.02
N THR A 173 -13.41 -23.60 7.09
CA THR A 173 -12.83 -22.30 7.47
C THR A 173 -12.98 -21.23 6.37
N ARG A 174 -13.04 -21.62 5.09
CA ARG A 174 -13.22 -20.68 3.97
C ARG A 174 -14.67 -20.22 3.89
N GLU A 175 -15.62 -21.14 4.01
CA GLU A 175 -17.05 -20.83 4.01
C GLU A 175 -17.44 -19.97 5.23
N ALA A 176 -16.94 -20.32 6.42
CA ALA A 176 -17.15 -19.50 7.62
C ALA A 176 -16.59 -18.07 7.48
N LYS A 177 -15.43 -17.91 6.82
CA LYS A 177 -14.87 -16.58 6.50
C LYS A 177 -15.74 -15.82 5.49
N MET A 178 -16.28 -16.48 4.47
CA MET A 178 -17.18 -15.83 3.52
C MET A 178 -18.49 -15.39 4.19
N ALA A 179 -19.06 -16.22 5.06
CA ALA A 179 -20.24 -15.85 5.84
C ALA A 179 -19.97 -14.65 6.76
N GLN A 180 -18.79 -14.60 7.39
CA GLN A 180 -18.38 -13.46 8.20
C GLN A 180 -18.25 -12.17 7.37
N LEU A 181 -17.68 -12.25 6.16
CA LEU A 181 -17.58 -11.11 5.26
C LEU A 181 -18.96 -10.59 4.83
N GLU A 182 -19.89 -11.48 4.53
CA GLU A 182 -21.26 -11.09 4.16
C GLU A 182 -22.01 -10.45 5.35
N GLN A 183 -21.80 -10.96 6.57
CA GLN A 183 -22.35 -10.35 7.78
C GLN A 183 -21.79 -8.94 8.01
N ILE A 184 -20.49 -8.74 7.81
CA ILE A 184 -19.86 -7.42 7.91
C ILE A 184 -20.43 -6.49 6.84
N ARG A 185 -20.59 -6.97 5.61
CA ARG A 185 -21.17 -6.19 4.51
C ARG A 185 -22.59 -5.73 4.82
N MET A 186 -23.44 -6.62 5.33
CA MET A 186 -24.80 -6.28 5.74
C MET A 186 -24.83 -5.29 6.91
N LEU A 187 -23.90 -5.41 7.85
CA LEU A 187 -23.78 -4.46 8.96
C LEU A 187 -23.37 -3.07 8.47
N VAL A 188 -22.37 -2.98 7.60
CA VAL A 188 -21.91 -1.72 7.00
C VAL A 188 -23.06 -1.05 6.23
N LEU A 189 -23.75 -1.79 5.37
CA LEU A 189 -24.89 -1.25 4.63
C LEU A 189 -26.00 -0.75 5.55
N GLY A 190 -26.30 -1.48 6.64
CA GLY A 190 -27.27 -1.05 7.64
C GLY A 190 -26.81 0.17 8.46
N MET A 191 -25.49 0.32 8.68
CA MET A 191 -24.92 1.50 9.33
C MET A 191 -25.01 2.73 8.43
N ASP A 192 -24.68 2.58 7.15
CA ASP A 192 -24.76 3.65 6.14
C ASP A 192 -26.20 4.14 6.00
N GLN A 193 -27.18 3.23 5.93
CA GLN A 193 -28.59 3.60 5.88
C GLN A 193 -29.02 4.42 7.11
N ARG A 194 -28.62 4.02 8.33
CA ARG A 194 -28.94 4.76 9.55
C ARG A 194 -28.26 6.13 9.61
N LEU A 195 -27.04 6.23 9.09
CA LEU A 195 -26.32 7.51 8.97
C LEU A 195 -27.05 8.44 8.01
N GLN A 196 -27.43 7.95 6.83
CA GLN A 196 -28.16 8.72 5.82
C GLN A 196 -29.50 9.22 6.35
N THR A 197 -30.28 8.39 7.06
CA THR A 197 -31.54 8.85 7.67
C THR A 197 -31.32 9.91 8.74
N ARG A 198 -30.23 9.83 9.52
CA ARG A 198 -29.90 10.88 10.50
C ARG A 198 -29.46 12.17 9.83
N GLU A 199 -28.69 12.08 8.76
CA GLU A 199 -28.26 13.24 7.98
C GLU A 199 -29.46 13.97 7.37
N GLU A 200 -30.40 13.23 6.77
CA GLU A 200 -31.66 13.78 6.27
C GLU A 200 -32.48 14.46 7.38
N ALA A 201 -32.58 13.82 8.56
CA ALA A 201 -33.28 14.39 9.70
C ALA A 201 -32.61 15.68 10.21
N LEU A 202 -31.28 15.74 10.24
CA LEU A 202 -30.53 16.93 10.63
C LEU A 202 -30.67 18.05 9.60
N ASN A 203 -30.60 17.74 8.31
CA ASN A 203 -30.83 18.73 7.25
C ASN A 203 -32.26 19.29 7.28
N ASN A 204 -33.26 18.45 7.58
CA ASN A 204 -34.63 18.91 7.78
C ASN A 204 -34.79 19.81 9.02
N ALA A 205 -34.06 19.51 10.10
CA ALA A 205 -34.05 20.35 11.29
C ALA A 205 -33.35 21.69 11.04
N LEU A 206 -32.23 21.68 10.30
CA LEU A 206 -31.47 22.87 9.93
C LEU A 206 -32.31 23.80 9.05
N THR A 207 -32.90 23.29 7.98
CA THR A 207 -33.78 24.08 7.08
C THR A 207 -34.99 24.66 7.81
N ARG A 208 -35.58 23.92 8.75
CA ARG A 208 -36.63 24.45 9.64
C ARG A 208 -36.11 25.58 10.54
N ALA A 209 -34.94 25.42 11.14
CA ALA A 209 -34.36 26.46 11.99
C ALA A 209 -34.01 27.72 11.19
N GLU A 210 -33.44 27.57 9.99
CA GLU A 210 -33.13 28.67 9.08
C GLU A 210 -34.39 29.43 8.64
N SER A 211 -35.47 28.72 8.28
CA SER A 211 -36.75 29.37 7.94
C SER A 211 -37.37 30.12 9.11
N GLN A 212 -37.26 29.58 10.34
CA GLN A 212 -37.70 30.28 11.55
C GLN A 212 -36.85 31.52 11.83
N SER A 213 -35.52 31.43 11.69
CA SER A 213 -34.62 32.57 11.84
C SER A 213 -34.96 33.68 10.85
N ALA A 214 -35.17 33.33 9.57
CA ALA A 214 -35.57 34.29 8.55
C ALA A 214 -36.92 34.97 8.86
N HIS A 215 -37.87 34.21 9.43
CA HIS A 215 -39.16 34.75 9.86
C HIS A 215 -39.03 35.73 11.04
N PHE A 216 -38.19 35.41 12.03
CA PHE A 216 -37.93 36.34 13.15
C PHE A 216 -37.20 37.59 12.69
N ASP A 217 -36.21 37.48 11.79
CA ASP A 217 -35.50 38.63 11.23
C ASP A 217 -36.45 39.56 10.45
N ALA A 218 -37.45 39.01 9.75
CA ALA A 218 -38.48 39.79 9.06
C ALA A 218 -39.36 40.56 10.06
N LEU A 219 -39.83 39.90 11.12
CA LEU A 219 -40.62 40.55 12.18
C LEU A 219 -39.85 41.66 12.90
N VAL A 220 -38.56 41.45 13.18
CA VAL A 220 -37.70 42.46 13.80
C VAL A 220 -37.59 43.69 12.90
N LYS A 221 -37.42 43.51 11.58
CA LYS A 221 -37.40 44.61 10.62
C LYS A 221 -38.72 45.38 10.55
N GLU A 222 -39.86 44.68 10.60
CA GLU A 222 -41.18 45.35 10.60
C GLU A 222 -41.40 46.18 11.87
N LEU A 223 -40.96 45.70 13.04
CA LEU A 223 -41.04 46.44 14.29
C LEU A 223 -40.13 47.69 14.31
N ASP A 224 -38.94 47.59 13.74
CA ASP A 224 -37.99 48.71 13.66
C ASP A 224 -38.50 49.83 12.73
N VAL A 225 -39.14 49.47 11.62
CA VAL A 225 -39.75 50.43 10.67
C VAL A 225 -41.03 51.08 11.22
N GLY A 226 -41.76 50.39 12.10
CA GLY A 226 -42.98 50.93 12.72
C GLY A 226 -42.76 51.89 13.90
N SER A 227 -41.50 52.08 14.34
CA SER A 227 -41.15 52.90 15.50
C SER A 227 -40.49 54.25 15.16
N SER A 228 -40.50 54.66 13.88
CA SER A 228 -40.10 56.00 13.38
C SER A 228 -41.29 56.75 12.81
#